data_AF-A0A1H1UKH0-F1
#
_entry.id   AF-A0A1H1UKH0-F1
#
_cell.length_a   1.000
_cell.length_b   1.000
_cell.length_c   1.000
_cell.angle_alpha   90.00
_cell.angle_beta   90.00
_cell.angle_gamma   90.00
#
_symmetry.space_group_name_H-M   'P 1'
#
loop_
_entity.id
_entity.type
_entity.pdbx_description
1 polymer ?
#
loop_
_entity_poly.entity_id
_entity_poly.type
_entity_poly.pdbx_seq_one_letter_code
_entity_poly.pdbx_strand_id
1 'polypeptide(L)'
;MMSDAETLRRRAETARRLRAGVGVLSSVTLQRLEAQLPWYRSMSSSDRSWVGLLAQSGISSFVDWYRKPDKNLRVVSDIFKTAPRDLIRAISLQQTLQLLKIVVEVVEERVPDIARPVEQPALREAVLVYSREIAFAAADVYARAAEARGSWDARLEAMVVDALVRGDSVDELASRTAAFGWQSEGPVCVIVGRAPQRAAKKGLDGIRRKASRWADDALVGIHDNRLLIVLGGVTELDDAVEDLSDCFGPSEVIVGPAVPGLAEAATSAKAAIRALKAATARPDSPRPVKADDLLPERALSGDQIALSELIERYYEPLTSGTGQLLKTVSAYVEFGSSLEATAKALSVHPNTVRYRLRKITDAIGLDPTTSRDAFVIHIALVYGRLSEDGVLSNSDKSH
;
A
#
# COMPACT_ATOMS: atom_id res chain seq x y z
N MET A 1 -26.75 60.32 -1.68
CA MET A 1 -25.72 59.39 -2.18
C MET A 1 -24.38 59.93 -1.74
N MET A 2 -23.67 59.25 -0.84
CA MET A 2 -22.30 59.63 -0.49
C MET A 2 -21.42 59.48 -1.73
N SER A 3 -20.51 60.41 -2.01
CA SER A 3 -19.59 60.26 -3.14
C SER A 3 -18.58 59.14 -2.84
N ASP A 4 -18.19 58.37 -3.85
CA ASP A 4 -17.22 57.28 -3.73
C ASP A 4 -15.90 57.73 -3.06
N ALA A 5 -15.55 59.01 -3.22
CA ALA A 5 -14.38 59.62 -2.59
C ALA A 5 -14.49 59.71 -1.06
N GLU A 6 -15.70 59.93 -0.51
CA GLU A 6 -15.92 59.99 0.94
C GLU A 6 -15.85 58.59 1.56
N THR A 7 -16.41 57.59 0.89
CA THR A 7 -16.32 56.17 1.29
C THR A 7 -14.87 55.68 1.30
N LEU A 8 -14.09 56.01 0.27
CA LEU A 8 -12.66 55.69 0.19
C LEU A 8 -11.85 56.38 1.30
N ARG A 9 -12.16 57.65 1.61
CA ARG A 9 -11.47 58.40 2.67
C ARG A 9 -11.75 57.81 4.06
N ARG A 10 -13.01 57.47 4.36
CA ARG A 10 -13.40 56.81 5.62
C ARG A 10 -12.70 55.46 5.77
N ARG A 11 -12.72 54.64 4.72
CA ARG A 11 -12.03 53.34 4.68
C ARG A 11 -10.53 53.47 4.95
N ALA A 12 -9.87 54.47 4.36
CA ALA A 12 -8.45 54.75 4.61
C ALA A 12 -8.17 55.22 6.06
N GLU A 13 -9.10 55.92 6.70
CA GLU A 13 -8.99 56.31 8.11
C GLU A 13 -9.16 55.11 9.04
N THR A 14 -10.17 54.26 8.81
CA THR A 14 -10.35 52.99 9.52
C THR A 14 -9.14 52.06 9.35
N ALA A 15 -8.56 51.98 8.14
CA ALA A 15 -7.34 51.20 7.88
C ALA A 15 -6.12 51.71 8.67
N ARG A 16 -5.99 53.03 8.85
CA ARG A 16 -4.92 53.62 9.69
C ARG A 16 -5.11 53.25 11.17
N ARG A 17 -6.33 53.28 11.68
CA ARG A 17 -6.63 52.87 13.07
C ARG A 17 -6.41 51.38 13.27
N LEU A 18 -6.84 50.54 12.33
CA LEU A 18 -6.54 49.10 12.30
C LEU A 18 -5.03 48.84 12.37
N ARG A 19 -4.25 49.53 11.54
CA ARG A 19 -2.79 49.41 11.51
C ARG A 19 -2.15 49.78 12.85
N ALA A 20 -2.61 50.85 13.49
CA ALA A 20 -2.15 51.25 14.81
C ALA A 20 -2.55 50.23 15.90
N GLY A 21 -3.67 49.53 15.73
CA GLY A 21 -4.18 48.52 16.66
C GLY A 21 -3.61 47.10 16.48
N VAL A 22 -2.81 46.82 15.44
CA VAL A 22 -2.30 45.47 15.16
C VAL A 22 -1.57 44.87 16.36
N GLY A 23 -0.70 45.64 17.03
CA GLY A 23 0.05 45.15 18.19
C GLY A 23 -0.87 44.67 19.31
N VAL A 24 -1.90 45.46 19.63
CA VAL A 24 -2.89 45.11 20.66
C VAL A 24 -3.70 43.87 20.25
N LEU A 25 -4.16 43.81 18.99
CA LEU A 25 -4.89 42.66 18.46
C LEU A 25 -4.07 41.37 18.52
N SER A 26 -2.78 41.43 18.16
CA SER A 26 -1.87 40.29 18.25
C SER A 26 -1.66 39.84 19.70
N SER A 27 -1.42 40.76 20.64
CA SER A 27 -1.26 40.42 22.05
C SER A 27 -2.52 39.76 22.65
N VAL A 28 -3.69 40.32 22.38
CA VAL A 28 -4.98 39.76 22.85
C VAL A 28 -5.24 38.39 22.23
N THR A 29 -4.93 38.23 20.93
CA THR A 29 -5.03 36.94 20.24
C THR A 29 -4.18 35.89 20.94
N LEU A 30 -2.88 36.15 21.15
CA LEU A 30 -1.98 35.21 21.81
C LEU A 30 -2.44 34.81 23.21
N GLN A 31 -2.95 35.77 24.00
CA GLN A 31 -3.51 35.49 25.31
C GLN A 31 -4.74 34.55 25.23
N ARG A 32 -5.63 34.75 24.24
CA ARG A 32 -6.78 33.86 24.04
C ARG A 32 -6.38 32.48 23.55
N LEU A 33 -5.39 32.39 22.65
CA LEU A 33 -4.86 31.10 22.20
C LEU A 33 -4.35 30.29 23.40
N GLU A 34 -3.54 30.90 24.26
CA GLU A 34 -3.01 30.27 25.48
C GLU A 34 -4.13 29.86 26.45
N ALA A 35 -5.15 30.72 26.65
CA ALA A 35 -6.23 30.45 27.58
C ALA A 35 -7.21 29.36 27.09
N GLN A 36 -7.56 29.36 25.80
CA GLN A 36 -8.67 28.57 25.27
C GLN A 36 -8.26 27.29 24.54
N LEU A 37 -7.01 27.18 24.07
CA LEU A 37 -6.56 26.03 23.28
C LEU A 37 -5.56 25.16 24.05
N PRO A 38 -5.99 24.01 24.62
CA PRO A 38 -5.09 23.09 25.32
C PRO A 38 -3.92 22.62 24.46
N TRP A 39 -4.16 22.35 23.17
CA TRP A 39 -3.13 21.88 22.25
C TRP A 39 -2.06 22.94 21.99
N TYR A 40 -2.42 24.23 21.99
CA TYR A 40 -1.46 25.31 21.82
C TYR A 40 -0.51 25.37 23.02
N ARG A 41 -1.03 25.20 24.25
CA ARG A 41 -0.22 25.14 25.47
C ARG A 41 0.77 23.96 25.50
N SER A 42 0.40 22.83 24.90
CA SER A 42 1.26 21.64 24.83
C SER A 42 2.34 21.70 23.75
N MET A 43 2.36 22.73 22.90
CA MET A 43 3.34 22.85 21.81
C MET A 43 4.71 23.28 22.30
N SER A 44 5.73 22.91 21.53
CA SER A 44 7.10 23.40 21.72
C SER A 44 7.14 24.94 21.66
N SER A 45 8.13 25.55 22.31
CA SER A 45 8.33 27.00 22.26
C SER A 45 8.58 27.51 20.83
N SER A 46 9.23 26.71 19.99
CA SER A 46 9.46 26.99 18.57
C SER A 46 8.15 27.04 17.78
N ASP A 47 7.30 26.02 17.93
CA ASP A 47 6.05 25.94 17.16
C ASP A 47 5.03 26.99 17.61
N ARG A 48 4.97 27.29 18.92
CA ARG A 48 4.13 28.39 19.44
C ARG A 48 4.56 29.74 18.87
N SER A 49 5.87 29.99 18.77
CA SER A 49 6.39 31.23 18.20
C SER A 49 5.96 31.39 16.74
N TRP A 50 6.00 30.30 15.96
CA TRP A 50 5.53 30.29 14.58
C TRP A 50 4.02 30.50 14.43
N VAL A 51 3.20 29.87 15.29
CA VAL A 51 1.76 30.13 15.32
C VAL A 51 1.47 31.60 15.61
N GLY A 52 2.22 32.21 16.53
CA GLY A 52 2.12 33.63 16.82
C GLY A 52 2.47 34.53 15.62
N LEU A 53 3.55 34.21 14.91
CA LEU A 53 3.94 34.90 13.68
C LEU A 53 2.87 34.79 12.58
N LEU A 54 2.26 33.61 12.43
CA LEU A 54 1.15 33.40 11.49
C LEU A 54 -0.08 34.24 11.84
N ALA A 55 -0.45 34.29 13.12
CA ALA A 55 -1.57 35.11 13.57
C ALA A 55 -1.32 36.60 13.31
N GLN A 56 -0.11 37.10 13.60
CA GLN A 56 0.29 38.49 13.34
C GLN A 56 0.34 38.82 11.84
N SER A 57 0.88 37.90 11.02
CA SER A 57 0.90 38.02 9.56
C SER A 57 -0.52 38.04 8.98
N GLY A 58 -1.41 37.19 9.50
CA GLY A 58 -2.83 37.16 9.15
C GLY A 58 -3.54 38.50 9.40
N ILE A 59 -3.34 39.08 10.58
CA ILE A 59 -3.91 40.40 10.95
C ILE A 59 -3.32 41.53 10.09
N SER A 60 -2.01 41.48 9.81
CA SER A 60 -1.35 42.51 8.99
C SER A 60 -1.82 42.46 7.53
N SER A 61 -1.94 41.25 6.97
CA SER A 61 -2.48 41.01 5.63
C SER A 61 -3.95 41.44 5.52
N PHE A 62 -4.75 41.26 6.57
CA PHE A 62 -6.11 41.80 6.63
C PHE A 62 -6.12 43.33 6.47
N VAL A 63 -5.27 44.04 7.22
CA VAL A 63 -5.19 45.52 7.18
C VAL A 63 -4.82 46.00 5.78
N ASP A 64 -3.88 45.31 5.12
CA ASP A 64 -3.44 45.66 3.78
C ASP A 64 -4.51 45.36 2.71
N TRP A 65 -5.22 44.24 2.82
CA TRP A 65 -6.37 43.92 1.97
C TRP A 65 -7.53 44.89 2.19
N TYR A 66 -7.85 45.21 3.44
CA TYR A 66 -8.91 46.15 3.79
C TYR A 66 -8.69 47.53 3.16
N ARG A 67 -7.43 47.97 3.03
CA ARG A 67 -7.08 49.23 2.37
C ARG A 67 -7.30 49.20 0.85
N LYS A 68 -7.16 48.03 0.20
CA LYS A 68 -7.27 47.86 -1.26
C LYS A 68 -7.98 46.53 -1.61
N PRO A 69 -9.32 46.52 -1.68
CA PRO A 69 -10.11 45.28 -1.83
C PRO A 69 -9.97 44.59 -3.19
N ASP A 70 -9.58 45.33 -4.23
CA ASP A 70 -9.36 44.81 -5.60
C ASP A 70 -8.10 43.93 -5.72
N LYS A 71 -7.25 43.87 -4.69
CA LYS A 71 -6.16 42.89 -4.70
C LYS A 71 -6.76 41.51 -4.56
N ASN A 72 -6.50 40.66 -5.58
CA ASN A 72 -6.83 39.24 -5.56
C ASN A 72 -6.47 38.61 -4.19
N LEU A 73 -7.49 38.12 -3.48
CA LEU A 73 -7.35 37.42 -2.20
C LEU A 73 -6.49 36.15 -2.29
N ARG A 74 -6.07 35.74 -3.50
CA ARG A 74 -5.08 34.68 -3.74
C ARG A 74 -3.73 34.92 -3.02
N VAL A 75 -3.38 36.16 -2.69
CA VAL A 75 -2.17 36.51 -1.92
C VAL A 75 -2.25 36.00 -0.47
N VAL A 76 -3.45 35.75 0.06
CA VAL A 76 -3.66 35.15 1.39
C VAL A 76 -3.05 33.74 1.49
N SER A 77 -2.94 33.02 0.36
CA SER A 77 -2.26 31.72 0.30
C SER A 77 -0.77 31.81 0.63
N ASP A 78 -0.14 32.97 0.44
CA ASP A 78 1.29 33.14 0.67
C ASP A 78 1.65 33.14 2.16
N ILE A 79 0.72 33.51 3.04
CA ILE A 79 0.89 33.44 4.50
C ILE A 79 1.21 32.00 4.93
N PHE A 80 0.49 31.03 4.36
CA PHE A 80 0.73 29.61 4.61
C PHE A 80 1.93 29.04 3.85
N LYS A 81 2.32 29.63 2.71
CA LYS A 81 3.55 29.22 1.99
C LYS A 81 4.83 29.63 2.72
N THR A 82 4.79 30.72 3.49
CA THR A 82 5.93 31.18 4.29
C THR A 82 6.11 30.39 5.59
N ALA A 83 5.13 29.58 5.99
CA ALA A 83 5.24 28.71 7.16
C ALA A 83 6.25 27.56 6.90
N PRO A 84 7.10 27.19 7.87
CA PRO A 84 7.94 26.01 7.76
C PRO A 84 7.11 24.76 7.49
N ARG A 85 7.63 23.87 6.64
CA ARG A 85 6.96 22.60 6.30
C ARG A 85 6.66 21.74 7.53
N ASP A 86 7.53 21.81 8.54
CA ASP A 86 7.38 21.05 9.79
C ASP A 86 6.19 21.54 10.62
N LEU A 87 5.84 22.83 10.55
CA LEU A 87 4.67 23.37 11.24
C LEU A 87 3.34 22.92 10.60
N ILE A 88 3.31 22.86 9.26
CA ILE A 88 2.14 22.35 8.51
C ILE A 88 1.91 20.86 8.84
N ARG A 89 2.98 20.12 9.19
CA ARG A 89 2.89 18.72 9.64
C ARG A 89 2.44 18.59 11.10
N ALA A 90 2.85 19.52 11.96
CA ALA A 90 2.57 19.49 13.39
C ALA A 90 1.14 19.94 13.76
N ILE A 91 0.50 20.76 12.93
CA ILE A 91 -0.83 21.32 13.19
C ILE A 91 -1.84 20.73 12.21
N SER A 92 -2.96 20.23 12.71
CA SER A 92 -4.07 19.73 11.89
C SER A 92 -4.94 20.85 11.34
N LEU A 93 -5.68 20.57 10.25
CA LEU A 93 -6.67 21.51 9.68
C LEU A 93 -7.67 21.99 10.75
N GLN A 94 -8.13 21.09 11.63
CA GLN A 94 -9.04 21.44 12.72
C GLN A 94 -8.43 22.49 13.65
N GLN A 95 -7.17 22.32 14.03
CA GLN A 95 -6.45 23.27 14.88
C GLN A 95 -6.24 24.61 14.16
N THR A 96 -5.93 24.60 12.85
CA THR A 96 -5.85 25.82 12.04
C THR A 96 -7.17 26.58 12.02
N LEU A 97 -8.31 25.89 11.89
CA LEU A 97 -9.64 26.51 11.94
C LEU A 97 -9.97 27.08 13.33
N GLN A 98 -9.53 26.42 14.40
CA GLN A 98 -9.67 26.95 15.77
C GLN A 98 -8.87 28.23 15.97
N LEU A 99 -7.63 28.29 15.46
CA LEU A 99 -6.83 29.52 15.47
C LEU A 99 -7.53 30.66 14.72
N LEU A 100 -8.00 30.38 13.50
CA LEU A 100 -8.68 31.36 12.66
C LEU A 100 -9.93 31.90 13.37
N LYS A 101 -10.72 31.03 13.99
CA LYS A 101 -11.91 31.42 14.75
C LYS A 101 -11.57 32.41 15.87
N ILE A 102 -10.55 32.13 16.68
CA ILE A 102 -10.15 33.03 17.77
C ILE A 102 -9.67 34.38 17.23
N VAL A 103 -8.88 34.40 16.15
CA VAL A 103 -8.42 35.65 15.53
C VAL A 103 -9.60 36.50 15.06
N VAL A 104 -10.58 35.87 14.41
CA VAL A 104 -11.79 36.56 13.92
C VAL A 104 -12.61 37.13 15.08
N GLU A 105 -12.85 36.35 16.12
CA GLU A 105 -13.58 36.80 17.32
C GLU A 105 -12.88 37.99 17.99
N VAL A 106 -11.55 37.97 18.12
CA VAL A 106 -10.77 39.08 18.68
C VAL A 106 -10.91 40.34 17.85
N VAL A 107 -10.80 40.24 16.53
CA VAL A 107 -10.92 41.40 15.64
C VAL A 107 -12.35 41.94 15.65
N GLU A 108 -13.36 41.07 15.63
CA GLU A 108 -14.78 41.44 15.64
C GLU A 108 -15.19 42.17 16.93
N GLU A 109 -14.78 41.66 18.09
CA GLU A 109 -15.06 42.29 19.39
C GLU A 109 -14.39 43.67 19.54
N ARG A 110 -13.26 43.89 18.85
CA ARG A 110 -12.51 45.14 18.87
C ARG A 110 -12.94 46.15 17.81
N VAL A 111 -13.88 45.80 16.93
CA VAL A 111 -14.44 46.73 15.94
C VAL A 111 -14.91 48.06 16.55
N PRO A 112 -15.60 48.11 17.71
CA PRO A 112 -16.04 49.37 18.32
C PRO A 112 -14.89 50.30 18.72
N ASP A 113 -13.74 49.74 19.10
CA ASP A 113 -12.55 50.49 19.50
C ASP A 113 -11.80 51.05 18.26
N ILE A 114 -12.00 50.43 17.09
CA ILE A 114 -11.23 50.69 15.88
C ILE A 114 -12.00 51.54 14.86
N ALA A 115 -13.32 51.39 14.78
CA ALA A 115 -14.17 52.02 13.78
C ALA A 115 -15.28 52.87 14.41
N ARG A 116 -15.54 54.05 13.83
CA ARG A 116 -16.68 54.88 14.22
C ARG A 116 -17.99 54.11 13.95
N PRO A 117 -19.11 54.37 14.67
CA PRO A 117 -20.37 53.62 14.49
C PRO A 117 -20.83 53.46 13.03
N VAL A 118 -20.63 54.49 12.21
CA VAL A 118 -20.98 54.48 10.77
C VAL A 118 -20.08 53.57 9.92
N GLU A 119 -18.85 53.31 10.37
CA GLU A 119 -17.83 52.50 9.69
C GLU A 119 -17.86 51.03 10.15
N GLN A 120 -18.48 50.72 11.30
CA GLN A 120 -18.46 49.38 11.90
C GLN A 120 -19.09 48.28 11.03
N PRO A 121 -20.25 48.48 10.36
CA PRO A 121 -20.84 47.43 9.53
C PRO A 121 -19.91 47.00 8.38
N ALA A 122 -19.30 47.98 7.70
CA ALA A 122 -18.37 47.72 6.59
C ALA A 122 -17.09 47.01 7.06
N LEU A 123 -16.61 47.31 8.28
CA LEU A 123 -15.46 46.61 8.85
C LEU A 123 -15.81 45.17 9.23
N ARG A 124 -16.96 44.91 9.85
CA ARG A 124 -17.41 43.55 10.19
C ARG A 124 -17.60 42.69 8.94
N GLU A 125 -18.24 43.23 7.91
CA GLU A 125 -18.38 42.55 6.62
C GLU A 125 -17.00 42.20 6.03
N ALA A 126 -16.06 43.14 6.07
CA ALA A 126 -14.71 42.88 5.58
C ALA A 126 -13.99 41.77 6.37
N VAL A 127 -14.15 41.70 7.69
CA VAL A 127 -13.61 40.61 8.52
C VAL A 127 -14.20 39.26 8.10
N LEU A 128 -15.51 39.19 7.86
CA LEU A 128 -16.19 37.96 7.41
C LEU A 128 -15.74 37.50 6.02
N VAL A 129 -15.62 38.43 5.07
CA VAL A 129 -15.12 38.11 3.73
C VAL A 129 -13.70 37.60 3.81
N TYR A 130 -12.82 38.31 4.51
CA TYR A 130 -11.42 37.92 4.63
C TYR A 130 -11.21 36.59 5.36
N SER A 131 -11.97 36.32 6.42
CA SER A 131 -11.87 35.08 7.17
C SER A 131 -12.30 33.86 6.36
N ARG A 132 -13.36 33.99 5.55
CA ARG A 132 -13.80 32.96 4.61
C ARG A 132 -12.69 32.60 3.62
N GLU A 133 -12.03 33.60 3.06
CA GLU A 133 -10.96 33.38 2.07
C GLU A 133 -9.70 32.76 2.71
N ILE A 134 -9.34 33.15 3.94
CA ILE A 134 -8.28 32.45 4.70
C ILE A 134 -8.65 30.99 4.93
N ALA A 135 -9.89 30.71 5.34
CA ALA A 135 -10.33 29.34 5.61
C ALA A 135 -10.22 28.45 4.37
N PHE A 136 -10.64 28.94 3.20
CA PHE A 136 -10.49 28.21 1.94
C PHE A 136 -9.02 28.05 1.53
N ALA A 137 -8.17 29.06 1.73
CA ALA A 137 -6.74 28.95 1.46
C ALA A 137 -6.07 27.90 2.37
N ALA A 138 -6.42 27.86 3.65
CA ALA A 138 -5.95 26.81 4.57
C ALA A 138 -6.42 25.42 4.12
N ALA A 139 -7.68 25.28 3.73
CA ALA A 139 -8.21 24.02 3.22
C ALA A 139 -7.46 23.53 1.97
N ASP A 140 -7.14 24.41 1.01
CA ASP A 140 -6.36 24.04 -0.19
C ASP A 140 -4.94 23.56 0.17
N VAL A 141 -4.25 24.24 1.10
CA VAL A 141 -2.91 23.83 1.55
C VAL A 141 -2.93 22.46 2.23
N TYR A 142 -3.90 22.22 3.12
CA TYR A 142 -4.03 20.94 3.80
C TYR A 142 -4.51 19.81 2.87
N ALA A 143 -5.38 20.12 1.91
CA ALA A 143 -5.82 19.16 0.88
C ALA A 143 -4.62 18.73 0.02
N ARG A 144 -3.82 19.67 -0.49
CA ARG A 144 -2.60 19.36 -1.25
C ARG A 144 -1.57 18.59 -0.42
N ALA A 145 -1.41 18.90 0.86
CA ALA A 145 -0.53 18.16 1.76
C ALA A 145 -1.04 16.74 2.05
N ALA A 146 -2.35 16.52 2.03
CA ALA A 146 -2.95 15.18 2.13
C ALA A 146 -2.80 14.38 0.83
N GLU A 147 -3.04 15.01 -0.33
CA GLU A 147 -2.82 14.41 -1.65
C GLU A 147 -1.35 14.04 -1.87
N ALA A 148 -0.42 14.91 -1.48
CA ALA A 148 1.01 14.65 -1.58
C ALA A 148 1.43 13.44 -0.73
N ARG A 149 0.87 13.28 0.48
CA ARG A 149 1.11 12.12 1.35
C ARG A 149 0.60 10.82 0.72
N GLY A 150 -0.65 10.80 0.25
CA GLY A 150 -1.19 9.63 -0.44
C GLY A 150 -0.41 9.26 -1.71
N SER A 151 0.11 10.25 -2.43
CA SER A 151 0.92 10.03 -3.65
C SER A 151 2.35 9.56 -3.37
N TRP A 152 2.91 9.85 -2.20
CA TRP A 152 4.28 9.44 -1.86
C TRP A 152 4.31 7.99 -1.37
N ASP A 153 3.36 7.60 -0.52
CA ASP A 153 3.20 6.21 -0.08
C ASP A 153 2.87 5.30 -1.28
N ALA A 154 1.92 5.71 -2.13
CA ALA A 154 1.58 4.94 -3.33
C ALA A 154 2.75 4.83 -4.33
N ARG A 155 3.63 5.84 -4.43
CA ARG A 155 4.85 5.76 -5.25
C ARG A 155 5.89 4.85 -4.63
N LEU A 156 6.09 4.93 -3.32
CA LEU A 156 7.06 4.08 -2.61
C LEU A 156 6.64 2.62 -2.69
N GLU A 157 5.35 2.32 -2.52
CA GLU A 157 4.80 0.98 -2.75
C GLU A 157 4.95 0.51 -4.18
N ALA A 158 4.65 1.36 -5.17
CA ALA A 158 4.84 1.00 -6.57
C ALA A 158 6.32 0.68 -6.88
N MET A 159 7.26 1.41 -6.27
CA MET A 159 8.70 1.14 -6.41
C MET A 159 9.12 -0.17 -5.72
N VAL A 160 8.58 -0.49 -4.54
CA VAL A 160 8.85 -1.78 -3.87
C VAL A 160 8.25 -2.93 -4.67
N VAL A 161 7.04 -2.78 -5.19
CA VAL A 161 6.37 -3.79 -6.00
C VAL A 161 7.11 -4.01 -7.33
N ASP A 162 7.56 -2.95 -8.00
CA ASP A 162 8.38 -3.06 -9.21
C ASP A 162 9.72 -3.77 -8.92
N ALA A 163 10.35 -3.45 -7.79
CA ALA A 163 11.57 -4.12 -7.32
C ALA A 163 11.37 -5.61 -7.06
N LEU A 164 10.25 -5.99 -6.43
CA LEU A 164 9.89 -7.38 -6.18
C LEU A 164 9.67 -8.16 -7.48
N VAL A 165 9.04 -7.52 -8.47
CA VAL A 165 8.79 -8.15 -9.79
C VAL A 165 10.09 -8.32 -10.58
N ARG A 166 10.96 -7.31 -10.58
CA ARG A 166 12.29 -7.39 -11.23
C ARG A 166 13.24 -8.32 -10.49
N GLY A 167 13.02 -8.51 -9.19
CA GLY A 167 13.90 -9.24 -8.31
C GLY A 167 15.19 -8.48 -8.03
N ASP A 168 15.04 -7.18 -7.74
CA ASP A 168 16.11 -6.33 -7.20
C ASP A 168 16.75 -7.00 -5.97
N SER A 169 17.98 -6.60 -5.63
CA SER A 169 18.72 -7.23 -4.54
C SER A 169 18.06 -7.01 -3.18
N VAL A 170 18.35 -7.91 -2.24
CA VAL A 170 17.86 -7.85 -0.85
C VAL A 170 18.19 -6.50 -0.20
N ASP A 171 19.39 -5.97 -0.45
CA ASP A 171 19.85 -4.69 0.12
C ASP A 171 19.07 -3.49 -0.42
N GLU A 172 18.71 -3.50 -1.71
CA GLU A 172 17.88 -2.46 -2.33
C GLU A 172 16.44 -2.50 -1.81
N LEU A 173 15.88 -3.70 -1.63
CA LEU A 173 14.57 -3.89 -1.03
C LEU A 173 14.56 -3.41 0.43
N ALA A 174 15.55 -3.79 1.24
CA ALA A 174 15.67 -3.38 2.64
C ALA A 174 15.76 -1.86 2.82
N SER A 175 16.53 -1.17 1.96
CA SER A 175 16.63 0.30 2.00
C SER A 175 15.30 0.99 1.68
N ARG A 176 14.54 0.46 0.71
CA ARG A 176 13.24 1.02 0.30
C ARG A 176 12.13 0.73 1.30
N THR A 177 12.20 -0.39 2.01
CA THR A 177 11.17 -0.81 2.98
C THR A 177 11.33 -0.16 4.34
N ALA A 178 12.57 0.12 4.77
CA ALA A 178 12.83 0.98 5.93
C ALA A 178 12.24 2.39 5.75
N ALA A 179 12.25 2.91 4.52
CA ALA A 179 11.60 4.18 4.20
C ALA A 179 10.06 4.12 4.22
N PHE A 180 9.48 2.92 4.04
CA PHE A 180 8.04 2.68 4.10
C PHE A 180 7.53 2.34 5.51
N GLY A 181 8.43 1.96 6.42
CA GLY A 181 8.08 1.65 7.81
C GLY A 181 7.56 0.22 8.02
N TRP A 182 7.96 -0.73 7.18
CA TRP A 182 7.68 -2.16 7.39
C TRP A 182 8.38 -2.66 8.67
N GLN A 183 7.64 -3.30 9.57
CA GLN A 183 8.11 -3.73 10.90
C GLN A 183 7.97 -5.23 11.16
N SER A 184 7.21 -5.95 10.32
CA SER A 184 6.96 -7.38 10.46
C SER A 184 8.24 -8.18 10.23
N GLU A 185 8.65 -8.90 11.27
CA GLU A 185 9.69 -9.93 11.24
C GLU A 185 9.12 -11.34 10.93
N GLY A 186 7.79 -11.46 10.81
CA GLY A 186 7.13 -12.72 10.50
C GLY A 186 7.19 -13.11 9.01
N PRO A 187 6.72 -14.33 8.68
CA PRO A 187 6.69 -14.81 7.30
C PRO A 187 5.94 -13.86 6.37
N VAL A 188 6.44 -13.74 5.14
CA VAL A 188 5.86 -12.91 4.09
C VAL A 188 5.30 -13.77 2.97
N CYS A 189 4.16 -13.39 2.43
CA CYS A 189 3.60 -14.00 1.23
C CYS A 189 3.11 -12.94 0.24
N VAL A 190 3.10 -13.28 -1.04
CA VAL A 190 2.63 -12.39 -2.11
C VAL A 190 1.46 -13.02 -2.85
N ILE A 191 0.34 -12.29 -2.89
CA ILE A 191 -0.85 -12.66 -3.63
C ILE A 191 -0.85 -11.88 -4.95
N VAL A 192 -1.05 -12.57 -6.06
CA VAL A 192 -1.01 -11.98 -7.41
C VAL A 192 -2.25 -12.39 -8.20
N GLY A 193 -2.87 -11.43 -8.86
CA GLY A 193 -3.98 -11.68 -9.78
C GLY A 193 -4.15 -10.51 -10.74
N ARG A 194 -5.10 -10.60 -11.67
CA ARG A 194 -5.36 -9.50 -12.59
C ARG A 194 -5.86 -8.27 -11.82
N ALA A 195 -5.38 -7.09 -12.18
CA ALA A 195 -5.90 -5.86 -11.62
C ALA A 195 -7.40 -5.69 -11.99
N PRO A 196 -8.23 -5.11 -11.12
CA PRO A 196 -9.64 -4.89 -11.41
C PRO A 196 -9.82 -3.91 -12.60
N GLN A 197 -10.64 -4.29 -13.61
CA GLN A 197 -10.80 -3.57 -14.90
C GLN A 197 -11.26 -2.10 -14.76
N ARG A 198 -11.93 -1.79 -13.67
CA ARG A 198 -12.11 -0.42 -13.19
C ARG A 198 -11.36 -0.37 -11.88
N ALA A 199 -10.54 0.64 -11.63
CA ALA A 199 -10.23 1.04 -10.26
C ALA A 199 -11.56 1.38 -9.57
N ALA A 200 -12.27 0.35 -9.11
CA ALA A 200 -13.71 0.37 -8.95
C ALA A 200 -14.04 1.02 -7.61
N LYS A 201 -14.04 2.36 -7.58
CA LYS A 201 -14.48 3.21 -6.45
C LYS A 201 -13.72 3.06 -5.13
N LYS A 202 -13.02 1.95 -4.89
CA LYS A 202 -12.09 1.69 -3.79
C LYS A 202 -10.69 1.82 -4.39
N GLY A 203 -10.01 2.95 -4.17
CA GLY A 203 -8.60 3.10 -4.57
C GLY A 203 -7.70 2.03 -3.91
N LEU A 204 -6.41 1.99 -4.27
CA LEU A 204 -5.42 1.10 -3.64
C LEU A 204 -5.46 1.19 -2.11
N ASP A 205 -5.73 2.36 -1.54
CA ASP A 205 -5.90 2.56 -0.09
C ASP A 205 -7.02 1.73 0.52
N GLY A 206 -8.10 1.46 -0.24
CA GLY A 206 -9.20 0.61 0.21
C GLY A 206 -8.81 -0.86 0.29
N ILE A 207 -7.99 -1.31 -0.66
CA ILE A 207 -7.42 -2.67 -0.68
C ILE A 207 -6.38 -2.79 0.43
N ARG A 208 -5.51 -1.80 0.61
CA ARG A 208 -4.52 -1.75 1.69
C ARG A 208 -5.18 -1.85 3.07
N ARG A 209 -6.20 -1.02 3.33
CA ARG A 209 -6.98 -1.10 4.59
C ARG A 209 -7.68 -2.44 4.83
N LYS A 210 -7.94 -3.21 3.77
CA LYS A 210 -8.48 -4.56 3.87
C LYS A 210 -7.36 -5.55 4.21
N ALA A 211 -6.24 -5.46 3.51
CA ALA A 211 -5.04 -6.29 3.72
C ALA A 211 -4.44 -6.11 5.13
N SER A 212 -4.30 -4.87 5.62
CA SER A 212 -3.77 -4.59 6.97
C SER A 212 -4.66 -5.07 8.13
N ARG A 213 -5.82 -5.69 7.86
CA ARG A 213 -6.61 -6.36 8.91
C ARG A 213 -6.15 -7.78 9.18
N TRP A 214 -5.45 -8.36 8.22
CA TRP A 214 -5.04 -9.76 8.20
C TRP A 214 -3.54 -9.94 8.47
N ALA A 215 -2.78 -8.85 8.46
CA ALA A 215 -1.32 -8.85 8.49
C ALA A 215 -0.82 -7.65 9.30
N ASP A 216 0.31 -7.82 9.97
CA ASP A 216 0.99 -6.74 10.68
C ASP A 216 1.41 -5.62 9.71
N ASP A 217 1.93 -6.03 8.55
CA ASP A 217 2.26 -5.14 7.45
C ASP A 217 1.66 -5.61 6.12
N ALA A 218 1.24 -4.65 5.30
CA ALA A 218 0.73 -4.92 3.97
C ALA A 218 1.17 -3.87 2.94
N LEU A 219 1.63 -4.34 1.78
CA LEU A 219 1.92 -3.51 0.61
C LEU A 219 0.97 -3.87 -0.53
N VAL A 220 0.48 -2.88 -1.27
CA VAL A 220 -0.42 -3.12 -2.41
C VAL A 220 0.06 -2.32 -3.62
N GLY A 221 0.29 -3.00 -4.74
CA GLY A 221 0.72 -2.34 -5.97
C GLY A 221 0.10 -2.94 -7.22
N ILE A 222 0.14 -2.16 -8.30
CA ILE A 222 -0.23 -2.64 -9.63
C ILE A 222 1.00 -2.60 -10.52
N HIS A 223 1.28 -3.71 -11.17
CA HIS A 223 2.36 -3.84 -12.15
C HIS A 223 1.86 -4.64 -13.36
N ASP A 224 2.04 -4.12 -14.59
CA ASP A 224 1.61 -4.79 -15.83
C ASP A 224 0.17 -5.35 -15.80
N ASN A 225 -0.79 -4.55 -15.32
CA ASN A 225 -2.20 -4.96 -15.17
C ASN A 225 -2.43 -6.15 -14.20
N ARG A 226 -1.48 -6.37 -13.28
CA ARG A 226 -1.60 -7.32 -12.17
C ARG A 226 -1.62 -6.55 -10.87
N LEU A 227 -2.54 -6.93 -9.98
CA LEU A 227 -2.53 -6.48 -8.60
C LEU A 227 -1.61 -7.41 -7.81
N LEU A 228 -0.77 -6.84 -6.97
CA LEU A 228 0.09 -7.55 -6.03
C LEU A 228 -0.27 -7.08 -4.62
N ILE A 229 -0.50 -8.03 -3.72
CA ILE A 229 -0.68 -7.79 -2.28
C ILE A 229 0.40 -8.56 -1.56
N VAL A 230 1.29 -7.84 -0.86
CA VAL A 230 2.32 -8.44 0.00
C VAL A 230 1.81 -8.36 1.43
N LEU A 231 1.84 -9.48 2.15
CA LEU A 231 1.40 -9.55 3.54
C LEU A 231 2.55 -10.07 4.40
N GLY A 232 2.84 -9.40 5.51
CA GLY A 232 3.81 -9.83 6.53
C GLY A 232 3.14 -10.11 7.87
N GLY A 233 3.54 -11.20 8.52
CA GLY A 233 3.04 -11.54 9.86
C GLY A 233 1.58 -12.02 9.84
N VAL A 234 1.19 -12.77 8.81
CA VAL A 234 -0.19 -13.26 8.67
C VAL A 234 -0.45 -14.41 9.65
N THR A 235 -1.52 -14.31 10.44
CA THR A 235 -1.94 -15.37 11.38
C THR A 235 -2.87 -16.41 10.73
N GLU A 236 -3.81 -15.96 9.89
CA GLU A 236 -4.85 -16.78 9.25
C GLU A 236 -4.79 -16.61 7.73
N LEU A 237 -3.79 -17.25 7.08
CA LEU A 237 -3.49 -16.99 5.67
C LEU A 237 -4.63 -17.40 4.72
N ASP A 238 -5.25 -18.56 4.94
CA ASP A 238 -6.28 -19.05 4.03
C ASP A 238 -7.53 -18.13 4.06
N ASP A 239 -7.97 -17.70 5.24
CA ASP A 239 -9.08 -16.73 5.41
C ASP A 239 -8.73 -15.35 4.83
N ALA A 240 -7.49 -14.89 5.04
CA ALA A 240 -7.00 -13.64 4.49
C ALA A 240 -7.04 -13.64 2.95
N VAL A 241 -6.58 -14.71 2.32
CA VAL A 241 -6.56 -14.79 0.85
C VAL A 241 -7.97 -14.93 0.30
N GLU A 242 -8.86 -15.69 0.95
CA GLU A 242 -10.26 -15.79 0.54
C GLU A 242 -10.93 -14.41 0.55
N ASP A 243 -10.79 -13.65 1.64
CA ASP A 243 -11.34 -12.29 1.75
C ASP A 243 -10.70 -11.34 0.72
N LEU A 244 -9.38 -11.40 0.52
CA LEU A 244 -8.68 -10.52 -0.43
C LEU A 244 -8.92 -10.87 -1.90
N SER A 245 -9.38 -12.09 -2.21
CA SER A 245 -9.63 -12.54 -3.59
C SER A 245 -10.67 -11.68 -4.32
N ASP A 246 -11.60 -11.07 -3.59
CA ASP A 246 -12.60 -10.13 -4.12
C ASP A 246 -12.01 -8.79 -4.58
N CYS A 247 -10.77 -8.47 -4.21
CA CYS A 247 -10.09 -7.25 -4.66
C CYS A 247 -9.51 -7.38 -6.07
N PHE A 248 -9.35 -8.61 -6.56
CA PHE A 248 -8.78 -8.89 -7.87
C PHE A 248 -9.84 -8.88 -8.98
N GLY A 249 -9.38 -8.74 -10.22
CA GLY A 249 -10.21 -8.87 -11.42
C GLY A 249 -10.72 -10.30 -11.63
N PRO A 250 -11.47 -10.53 -12.73
CA PRO A 250 -12.13 -11.80 -13.03
C PRO A 250 -11.18 -12.93 -13.51
N SER A 251 -9.96 -12.98 -13.00
CA SER A 251 -8.98 -14.04 -13.27
C SER A 251 -8.70 -14.88 -12.02
N GLU A 252 -7.84 -15.87 -12.19
CA GLU A 252 -7.19 -16.61 -11.11
C GLU A 252 -6.46 -15.66 -10.17
N VAL A 253 -6.44 -16.05 -8.90
CA VAL A 253 -5.72 -15.38 -7.81
C VAL A 253 -4.73 -16.40 -7.27
N ILE A 254 -3.46 -16.04 -7.31
CA ILE A 254 -2.37 -16.94 -6.97
C ILE A 254 -1.73 -16.50 -5.67
N VAL A 255 -1.48 -17.44 -4.77
CA VAL A 255 -0.72 -17.23 -3.54
C VAL A 255 0.69 -17.78 -3.74
N GLY A 256 1.70 -16.91 -3.64
CA GLY A 256 3.09 -17.34 -3.61
C GLY A 256 3.44 -18.10 -2.33
N PRO A 257 4.54 -18.88 -2.32
CA PRO A 257 5.00 -19.56 -1.12
C PRO A 257 5.29 -18.54 0.00
N ALA A 258 5.08 -18.96 1.24
CA ALA A 258 5.50 -18.20 2.40
C ALA A 258 7.03 -18.20 2.48
N VAL A 259 7.62 -17.02 2.64
CA VAL A 259 9.06 -16.83 2.76
C VAL A 259 9.40 -16.22 4.13
N PRO A 260 10.64 -16.38 4.63
CA PRO A 260 10.98 -15.97 6.00
C PRO A 260 10.79 -14.48 6.28
N GLY A 261 11.02 -13.62 5.29
CA GLY A 261 10.85 -12.18 5.45
C GLY A 261 10.68 -11.45 4.12
N LEU A 262 10.66 -10.12 4.20
CA LEU A 262 10.45 -9.25 3.04
C LEU A 262 11.60 -9.29 2.03
N ALA A 263 12.82 -9.59 2.50
CA ALA A 263 14.00 -9.78 1.67
C ALA A 263 13.78 -10.87 0.60
N GLU A 264 13.12 -11.96 0.97
CA GLU A 264 12.81 -13.08 0.10
C GLU A 264 11.46 -12.94 -0.63
N ALA A 265 10.72 -11.85 -0.41
CA ALA A 265 9.38 -11.68 -0.99
C ALA A 265 9.39 -11.69 -2.52
N ALA A 266 10.53 -11.35 -3.15
CA ALA A 266 10.72 -11.49 -4.60
C ALA A 266 10.58 -12.95 -5.05
N THR A 267 10.99 -13.93 -4.24
CA THR A 267 10.80 -15.37 -4.53
C THR A 267 9.31 -15.72 -4.53
N SER A 268 8.58 -15.27 -3.50
CA SER A 268 7.12 -15.46 -3.41
C SER A 268 6.40 -14.81 -4.61
N ALA A 269 6.75 -13.56 -4.94
CA ALA A 269 6.19 -12.83 -6.06
C ALA A 269 6.48 -13.51 -7.41
N LYS A 270 7.73 -13.92 -7.66
CA LYS A 270 8.13 -14.59 -8.90
C LYS A 270 7.39 -15.91 -9.09
N ALA A 271 7.30 -16.73 -8.04
CA ALA A 271 6.54 -17.98 -8.08
C ALA A 271 5.06 -17.73 -8.39
N ALA A 272 4.42 -16.78 -7.70
CA ALA A 272 3.03 -16.40 -7.95
C ALA A 272 2.78 -15.86 -9.37
N ILE A 273 3.70 -15.04 -9.90
CA ILE A 273 3.60 -14.49 -11.27
C ILE A 273 3.75 -15.59 -12.32
N ARG A 274 4.69 -16.52 -12.14
CA ARG A 274 4.88 -17.66 -13.05
C ARG A 274 3.69 -18.61 -13.00
N ALA A 275 3.19 -18.90 -11.80
CA ALA A 275 1.95 -19.64 -11.59
C ALA A 275 0.75 -18.96 -12.26
N LEU A 276 0.61 -17.63 -12.18
CA LEU A 276 -0.49 -16.91 -12.83
C LEU A 276 -0.45 -17.06 -14.36
N LYS A 277 0.75 -17.07 -14.96
CA LYS A 277 0.91 -17.34 -16.41
C LYS A 277 0.54 -18.77 -16.77
N ALA A 278 0.84 -19.72 -15.89
CA ALA A 278 0.59 -21.15 -16.10
C ALA A 278 -0.84 -21.58 -15.74
N ALA A 279 -1.57 -20.78 -14.94
CA ALA A 279 -2.88 -21.11 -14.40
C ALA A 279 -3.93 -21.43 -15.49
N THR A 280 -3.80 -20.85 -16.68
CA THR A 280 -4.68 -21.16 -17.82
C THR A 280 -4.65 -22.63 -18.25
N ALA A 281 -3.58 -23.37 -17.91
CA ALA A 281 -3.48 -24.81 -18.17
C ALA A 281 -4.30 -25.66 -17.18
N ARG A 282 -4.86 -25.04 -16.13
CA ARG A 282 -5.75 -25.67 -15.15
C ARG A 282 -6.99 -24.79 -14.88
N PRO A 283 -7.98 -24.78 -15.79
CA PRO A 283 -9.16 -23.91 -15.70
C PRO A 283 -10.00 -24.12 -14.42
N ASP A 284 -10.04 -25.35 -13.90
CA ASP A 284 -10.80 -25.71 -12.70
C ASP A 284 -10.00 -25.51 -11.40
N SER A 285 -9.03 -24.60 -11.40
CA SER A 285 -8.27 -24.28 -10.20
C SER A 285 -9.15 -23.57 -9.18
N PRO A 286 -8.97 -23.84 -7.86
CA PRO A 286 -9.64 -23.05 -6.85
C PRO A 286 -9.21 -21.57 -6.97
N ARG A 287 -10.07 -20.67 -6.50
CA ARG A 287 -9.78 -19.23 -6.43
C ARG A 287 -9.90 -18.82 -4.96
N PRO A 288 -8.78 -18.64 -4.25
CA PRO A 288 -7.39 -18.62 -4.71
C PRO A 288 -6.74 -20.02 -4.93
N VAL A 289 -5.61 -20.07 -5.63
CA VAL A 289 -4.75 -21.27 -5.78
C VAL A 289 -3.31 -20.98 -5.37
N LYS A 290 -2.62 -21.93 -4.73
CA LYS A 290 -1.23 -21.77 -4.32
C LYS A 290 -0.29 -22.01 -5.52
N ALA A 291 0.80 -21.26 -5.60
CA ALA A 291 1.79 -21.41 -6.67
C ALA A 291 2.41 -22.82 -6.71
N ASP A 292 2.50 -23.47 -5.56
CA ASP A 292 3.04 -24.83 -5.39
C ASP A 292 2.05 -25.90 -5.88
N ASP A 293 0.76 -25.57 -5.97
CA ASP A 293 -0.25 -26.48 -6.54
C ASP A 293 -0.21 -26.51 -8.08
N LEU A 294 0.58 -25.63 -8.71
CA LEU A 294 0.74 -25.46 -10.15
C LEU A 294 2.16 -25.81 -10.64
N LEU A 295 2.94 -26.57 -9.86
CA LEU A 295 4.32 -26.93 -10.22
C LEU A 295 4.44 -27.59 -11.61
N PRO A 296 3.61 -28.58 -12.01
CA PRO A 296 3.69 -29.17 -13.34
C PRO A 296 3.43 -28.16 -14.45
N GLU A 297 2.37 -27.35 -14.32
CA GLU A 297 2.01 -26.33 -15.31
C GLU A 297 3.12 -25.27 -15.45
N ARG A 298 3.70 -24.85 -14.31
CA ARG A 298 4.83 -23.92 -14.27
C ARG A 298 6.05 -24.52 -14.97
N ALA A 299 6.43 -25.75 -14.64
CA ALA A 299 7.58 -26.43 -15.25
C ALA A 299 7.40 -26.59 -16.77
N LEU A 300 6.21 -27.01 -17.22
CA LEU A 300 5.86 -27.13 -18.64
C LEU A 300 5.87 -25.77 -19.36
N SER A 301 5.62 -24.67 -18.65
CA SER A 301 5.75 -23.31 -19.18
C SER A 301 7.19 -22.77 -19.21
N GLY A 302 8.18 -23.57 -18.79
CA GLY A 302 9.61 -23.21 -18.77
C GLY A 302 10.11 -22.64 -17.44
N ASP A 303 9.35 -22.74 -16.35
CA ASP A 303 9.81 -22.34 -15.01
C ASP A 303 10.83 -23.34 -14.45
N GLN A 304 12.11 -23.03 -14.59
CA GLN A 304 13.20 -23.87 -14.08
C GLN A 304 13.16 -24.07 -12.57
N ILE A 305 12.63 -23.10 -11.81
CA ILE A 305 12.51 -23.25 -10.35
C ILE A 305 11.46 -24.31 -10.01
N ALA A 306 10.30 -24.27 -10.68
CA ALA A 306 9.27 -25.29 -10.50
C ALA A 306 9.74 -26.67 -10.94
N LEU A 307 10.55 -26.73 -12.01
CA LEU A 307 11.18 -27.96 -12.46
C LEU A 307 12.10 -28.54 -11.38
N SER A 308 13.05 -27.74 -10.87
CA SER A 308 13.95 -28.18 -9.79
C SER A 308 13.16 -28.64 -8.57
N GLU A 309 12.13 -27.89 -8.17
CA GLU A 309 11.28 -28.25 -7.04
C GLU A 309 10.54 -29.58 -7.25
N LEU A 310 10.04 -29.86 -8.47
CA LEU A 310 9.43 -31.15 -8.79
C LEU A 310 10.41 -32.32 -8.61
N ILE A 311 11.66 -32.13 -9.02
CA ILE A 311 12.70 -33.15 -8.93
C ILE A 311 13.07 -33.37 -7.45
N GLU A 312 13.46 -32.30 -6.77
CA GLU A 312 13.93 -32.35 -5.37
C GLU A 312 12.84 -32.89 -4.42
N ARG A 313 11.58 -32.49 -4.64
CA ARG A 313 10.49 -32.82 -3.73
C ARG A 313 9.82 -34.17 -4.02
N TYR A 314 9.71 -34.57 -5.29
CA TYR A 314 8.90 -35.73 -5.66
C TYR A 314 9.68 -36.85 -6.36
N TYR A 315 10.81 -36.55 -7.00
CA TYR A 315 11.61 -37.55 -7.69
C TYR A 315 12.73 -38.12 -6.81
N GLU A 316 13.62 -37.26 -6.30
CA GLU A 316 14.80 -37.65 -5.52
C GLU A 316 14.47 -38.49 -4.26
N PRO A 317 13.40 -38.21 -3.49
CA PRO A 317 13.07 -39.05 -2.35
C PRO A 317 12.74 -40.50 -2.74
N LEU A 318 12.33 -40.73 -3.99
CA LEU A 318 11.98 -42.06 -4.50
C LEU A 318 13.18 -42.84 -5.06
N THR A 319 14.28 -42.16 -5.41
CA THR A 319 15.52 -42.79 -5.89
C THR A 319 16.32 -43.44 -4.76
N SER A 320 16.09 -43.01 -3.52
CA SER A 320 16.79 -43.49 -2.33
C SER A 320 16.63 -45.00 -2.07
N GLY A 321 17.70 -45.62 -1.56
CA GLY A 321 17.72 -47.04 -1.15
C GLY A 321 17.78 -48.02 -2.34
N THR A 322 16.84 -48.96 -2.42
CA THR A 322 16.84 -50.02 -3.46
C THR A 322 16.17 -49.61 -4.77
N GLY A 323 15.65 -48.37 -4.87
CA GLY A 323 14.90 -47.87 -6.02
C GLY A 323 13.57 -48.58 -6.29
N GLN A 324 13.09 -49.42 -5.35
CA GLN A 324 11.85 -50.18 -5.54
C GLN A 324 10.60 -49.29 -5.57
N LEU A 325 10.60 -48.17 -4.83
CA LEU A 325 9.49 -47.21 -4.83
C LEU A 325 9.40 -46.50 -6.18
N LEU A 326 10.52 -45.96 -6.68
CA LEU A 326 10.60 -45.36 -8.00
C LEU A 326 10.15 -46.32 -9.12
N LYS A 327 10.63 -47.57 -9.11
CA LYS A 327 10.20 -48.60 -10.07
C LYS A 327 8.71 -48.88 -9.98
N THR A 328 8.16 -48.91 -8.75
CA THR A 328 6.74 -49.21 -8.55
C THR A 328 5.85 -48.08 -9.03
N VAL A 329 6.18 -46.83 -8.71
CA VAL A 329 5.37 -45.69 -9.16
C VAL A 329 5.49 -45.45 -10.67
N SER A 330 6.68 -45.66 -11.24
CA SER A 330 6.91 -45.58 -12.68
C SER A 330 6.00 -46.56 -13.43
N ALA A 331 6.03 -47.84 -13.05
CA ALA A 331 5.17 -48.85 -13.64
C ALA A 331 3.69 -48.52 -13.40
N TYR A 332 3.33 -48.06 -12.19
CA TYR A 332 1.95 -47.74 -11.86
C TYR A 332 1.35 -46.67 -12.77
N VAL A 333 2.10 -45.60 -13.01
CA VAL A 333 1.68 -44.51 -13.89
C VAL A 333 1.71 -44.94 -15.36
N GLU A 334 2.70 -45.73 -15.80
CA GLU A 334 2.79 -46.27 -17.17
C GLU A 334 1.65 -47.24 -17.52
N PHE A 335 1.15 -48.01 -16.55
CA PHE A 335 0.03 -48.93 -16.72
C PHE A 335 -1.33 -48.33 -16.33
N GLY A 336 -1.49 -47.01 -16.47
CA GLY A 336 -2.77 -46.32 -16.31
C GLY A 336 -3.36 -46.40 -14.91
N SER A 337 -2.51 -46.36 -13.88
CA SER A 337 -2.90 -46.43 -12.47
C SER A 337 -3.62 -47.73 -12.07
N SER A 338 -3.36 -48.84 -12.78
CA SER A 338 -3.91 -50.16 -12.47
C SER A 338 -3.01 -50.97 -11.54
N LEU A 339 -3.53 -51.34 -10.36
CA LEU A 339 -2.82 -52.18 -9.39
C LEU A 339 -2.46 -53.55 -9.96
N GLU A 340 -3.38 -54.17 -10.70
CA GLU A 340 -3.24 -55.52 -11.23
C GLU A 340 -2.20 -55.58 -12.36
N ALA A 341 -2.26 -54.62 -13.29
CA ALA A 341 -1.30 -54.51 -14.37
C ALA A 341 0.12 -54.23 -13.83
N THR A 342 0.23 -53.35 -12.85
CA THR A 342 1.50 -53.03 -12.16
C THR A 342 2.08 -54.24 -11.44
N ALA A 343 1.24 -54.98 -10.70
CA ALA A 343 1.64 -56.18 -10.00
C ALA A 343 2.18 -57.25 -10.95
N LYS A 344 1.49 -57.47 -12.08
CA LYS A 344 1.92 -58.37 -13.15
C LYS A 344 3.24 -57.92 -13.78
N ALA A 345 3.38 -56.63 -14.11
CA ALA A 345 4.59 -56.09 -14.72
C ALA A 345 5.82 -56.20 -13.80
N LEU A 346 5.64 -56.00 -12.50
CA LEU A 346 6.72 -56.09 -11.51
C LEU A 346 6.92 -57.50 -10.94
N SER A 347 6.12 -58.48 -11.36
CA SER A 347 6.12 -59.85 -10.83
C SER A 347 5.98 -59.92 -9.29
N VAL A 348 5.07 -59.10 -8.74
CA VAL A 348 4.76 -59.05 -7.30
C VAL A 348 3.27 -59.24 -7.06
N HIS A 349 2.88 -59.47 -5.80
CA HIS A 349 1.48 -59.52 -5.42
C HIS A 349 0.84 -58.10 -5.42
N PRO A 350 -0.43 -57.90 -5.80
CA PRO A 350 -1.11 -56.59 -5.77
C PRO A 350 -1.06 -55.89 -4.40
N ASN A 351 -1.10 -56.65 -3.30
CA ASN A 351 -0.94 -56.09 -1.95
C ASN A 351 0.44 -55.42 -1.73
N THR A 352 1.50 -55.94 -2.35
CA THR A 352 2.83 -55.34 -2.29
C THR A 352 2.86 -54.01 -3.04
N VAL A 353 2.18 -53.92 -4.19
CA VAL A 353 2.03 -52.64 -4.92
C VAL A 353 1.30 -51.63 -4.04
N ARG A 354 0.14 -51.99 -3.48
CA ARG A 354 -0.64 -51.12 -2.59
C ARG A 354 0.19 -50.63 -1.39
N TYR A 355 0.96 -51.54 -0.78
CA TYR A 355 1.86 -51.19 0.32
C TYR A 355 2.93 -50.18 -0.11
N ARG A 356 3.55 -50.38 -1.28
CA ARG A 356 4.56 -49.45 -1.80
C ARG A 356 3.96 -48.10 -2.20
N LEU A 357 2.76 -48.05 -2.79
CA LEU A 357 2.07 -46.79 -3.09
C LEU A 357 1.76 -45.99 -1.83
N ARG A 358 1.37 -46.66 -0.74
CA ARG A 358 1.23 -45.99 0.57
C ARG A 358 2.56 -45.42 1.05
N LYS A 359 3.64 -46.20 0.99
CA LYS A 359 4.99 -45.71 1.33
C LYS A 359 5.45 -44.53 0.46
N ILE A 360 5.06 -44.49 -0.81
CA ILE A 360 5.32 -43.35 -1.70
C ILE A 360 4.55 -42.13 -1.18
N THR A 361 3.26 -42.29 -0.86
CA THR A 361 2.45 -41.21 -0.27
C THR A 361 3.08 -40.68 1.01
N ASP A 362 3.54 -41.58 1.89
CA ASP A 362 4.23 -41.21 3.13
C ASP A 362 5.56 -40.47 2.87
N ALA A 363 6.25 -40.79 1.77
CA ALA A 363 7.57 -40.24 1.45
C ALA A 363 7.50 -38.85 0.78
N ILE A 364 6.54 -38.64 -0.11
CA ILE A 364 6.47 -37.42 -0.95
C ILE A 364 5.20 -36.59 -0.73
N GLY A 365 4.27 -37.05 0.10
CA GLY A 365 3.03 -36.35 0.44
C GLY A 365 1.98 -36.31 -0.68
N LEU A 366 2.16 -37.08 -1.76
CA LEU A 366 1.23 -37.17 -2.89
C LEU A 366 0.70 -38.59 -3.02
N ASP A 367 -0.61 -38.74 -3.22
CA ASP A 367 -1.27 -40.03 -3.40
C ASP A 367 -1.33 -40.41 -4.90
N PRO A 368 -0.56 -41.41 -5.38
CA PRO A 368 -0.55 -41.79 -6.79
C PRO A 368 -1.93 -42.25 -7.31
N THR A 369 -2.87 -42.59 -6.43
CA THR A 369 -4.23 -43.01 -6.82
C THR A 369 -5.15 -41.83 -7.13
N THR A 370 -4.79 -40.62 -6.69
CA THR A 370 -5.51 -39.39 -7.01
C THR A 370 -5.04 -38.86 -8.36
N SER A 371 -5.98 -38.54 -9.27
CA SER A 371 -5.65 -38.13 -10.64
C SER A 371 -4.73 -36.90 -10.70
N ARG A 372 -4.93 -35.92 -9.81
CA ARG A 372 -4.08 -34.72 -9.76
C ARG A 372 -2.65 -35.05 -9.34
N ASP A 373 -2.51 -35.79 -8.25
CA ASP A 373 -1.22 -36.18 -7.68
C ASP A 373 -0.46 -37.10 -8.62
N ALA A 374 -1.16 -38.05 -9.27
CA ALA A 374 -0.59 -38.91 -10.30
C ALA A 374 0.01 -38.10 -11.47
N PHE A 375 -0.66 -37.02 -11.89
CA PHE A 375 -0.13 -36.11 -12.90
C PHE A 375 1.14 -35.39 -12.43
N VAL A 376 1.15 -34.86 -11.20
CA VAL A 376 2.35 -34.22 -10.61
C VAL A 376 3.52 -35.21 -10.57
N ILE A 377 3.26 -36.44 -10.08
CA ILE A 377 4.25 -37.50 -10.01
C ILE A 377 4.75 -37.87 -11.41
N HIS A 378 3.87 -38.02 -12.40
CA HIS A 378 4.27 -38.34 -13.78
C HIS A 378 5.26 -37.31 -14.31
N ILE A 379 4.93 -36.02 -14.17
CA ILE A 379 5.77 -34.93 -14.65
C ILE A 379 7.10 -34.88 -13.89
N ALA A 380 7.10 -35.11 -12.58
CA ALA A 380 8.32 -35.22 -11.78
C ALA A 380 9.21 -36.40 -12.23
N LEU A 381 8.63 -37.56 -12.57
CA LEU A 381 9.38 -38.70 -13.10
C LEU A 381 10.04 -38.39 -14.46
N VAL A 382 9.34 -37.67 -15.34
CA VAL A 382 9.88 -37.26 -16.64
C VAL A 382 11.07 -36.32 -16.46
N TYR A 383 10.90 -35.25 -15.67
CA TYR A 383 11.99 -34.31 -15.41
C TYR A 383 13.15 -34.93 -14.63
N GLY A 384 12.86 -35.81 -13.67
CA GLY A 384 13.89 -36.52 -12.91
C GLY A 384 14.78 -37.40 -13.79
N ARG A 385 14.19 -38.18 -14.72
CA ARG A 385 14.96 -38.99 -15.68
C ARG A 385 15.80 -38.11 -16.63
N LEU A 386 15.22 -37.01 -17.14
CA LEU A 386 15.96 -36.05 -17.98
C LEU A 386 17.12 -35.38 -17.22
N SER A 387 16.98 -35.18 -15.91
CA SER A 387 18.04 -34.65 -15.05
C SER A 387 19.16 -35.67 -14.84
N GLU A 388 18.79 -36.93 -14.51
CA GLU A 388 19.75 -38.04 -14.36
C GLU A 388 20.56 -38.31 -15.63
N ASP A 389 19.92 -38.23 -16.80
CA ASP A 389 20.56 -38.40 -18.11
C ASP A 389 21.40 -37.17 -18.54
N GLY A 390 21.44 -36.12 -17.72
CA GLY A 390 22.21 -34.89 -18.01
C GLY A 390 21.64 -34.06 -19.18
N VAL A 391 20.39 -34.29 -19.58
CA VAL A 391 19.74 -33.54 -20.67
C VAL A 391 19.38 -32.12 -20.22
N LEU A 392 19.03 -31.95 -18.94
CA LEU A 392 18.64 -30.65 -18.37
C LEU A 392 19.84 -29.79 -17.95
N SER A 393 21.06 -30.33 -17.90
CA SER A 393 22.24 -29.61 -17.40
C SER A 393 22.90 -28.67 -18.43
N ASN A 394 22.26 -28.43 -19.58
CA ASN A 394 22.86 -27.69 -20.72
C ASN A 394 22.00 -26.57 -21.33
N SER A 395 21.25 -25.82 -20.52
CA SER A 395 20.64 -24.56 -21.00
C SER A 395 20.76 -23.42 -19.98
N ASP A 396 21.56 -22.43 -20.37
CA ASP A 396 21.59 -21.02 -19.95
C ASP A 396 22.26 -20.60 -18.62
N LYS A 397 23.59 -20.50 -18.68
CA LYS A 397 24.36 -19.44 -18.00
C LYS A 397 24.46 -18.15 -18.84
N SER A 398 23.55 -17.91 -19.79
CA SER A 398 23.62 -16.77 -20.70
C SER A 398 22.24 -16.30 -21.14
N HIS A 399 21.65 -15.32 -20.44
CA HIS A 399 21.34 -13.99 -20.97
C HIS A 399 20.58 -13.13 -19.97
#